data_AF-A0AA38WE83-F1
#
_entry.id   AF-A0AA38WE83-F1
#
_cell.length_a   1.000
_cell.length_b   1.000
_cell.length_c   1.000
_cell.angle_alpha   90.00
_cell.angle_beta   90.00
_cell.angle_gamma   90.00
#
_symmetry.space_group_name_H-M   'P 1'
#
loop_
_entity.id
_entity.type
_entity.pdbx_description
1 polymer ?
#
loop_
_entity_poly.entity_id
_entity_poly.type
_entity_poly.pdbx_seq_one_letter_code
_entity_poly.pdbx_strand_id
1 'polypeptide(L)'
;MLSSSKIEAQLSDIYTRTIFLEVQKELNKVVWYCTLKLDEDNDDDKVVHSLVDESYDCSCHNFVRNGILCRHVFKVMLNDGLQSVPEKYILPRWRRGLVPVETMHARASQIWLIFSPPSGIRNKGRAPGKGKRIVRVAKREANLAKKPKRKCKFCNKDTRHDSRN
;
A
#
# COMPACT_ATOMS: atom_id res chain seq x y z
N MET A 1 -6.03 -27.55 -2.14
CA MET A 1 -5.36 -26.69 -3.12
C MET A 1 -6.18 -26.81 -4.39
N LEU A 2 -6.82 -25.75 -4.89
CA LEU A 2 -7.51 -25.87 -6.17
C LEU A 2 -6.53 -26.33 -7.24
N SER A 3 -7.01 -27.18 -8.14
CA SER A 3 -6.43 -27.37 -9.45
C SER A 3 -6.19 -26.00 -10.06
N SER A 4 -4.94 -25.71 -10.41
CA SER A 4 -4.48 -24.47 -11.06
C SER A 4 -5.47 -24.05 -12.14
N SER A 5 -6.33 -23.08 -11.85
CA SER A 5 -7.24 -22.56 -12.88
C SER A 5 -6.39 -21.91 -13.96
N LYS A 6 -6.81 -21.98 -15.22
CA LYS A 6 -6.05 -21.37 -16.32
C LYS A 6 -5.86 -19.85 -16.10
N ILE A 7 -6.82 -19.21 -15.45
CA ILE A 7 -6.72 -17.82 -14.98
C ILE A 7 -5.57 -17.66 -13.97
N GLU A 8 -5.52 -18.49 -12.93
CA GLU A 8 -4.46 -18.40 -11.92
C GLU A 8 -3.08 -18.63 -12.54
N ALA A 9 -2.94 -19.61 -13.43
CA ALA A 9 -1.71 -19.87 -14.17
C ALA A 9 -1.25 -18.66 -14.98
N GLN A 10 -2.15 -18.08 -15.79
CA GLN A 10 -1.87 -16.87 -16.56
C GLN A 10 -1.41 -15.71 -15.67
N LEU A 11 -2.12 -15.45 -14.57
CA LEU A 11 -1.78 -14.34 -13.68
C LEU A 11 -0.48 -14.58 -12.92
N SER A 12 -0.14 -15.83 -12.62
CA SER A 12 1.17 -16.21 -12.06
C SER A 12 2.30 -15.87 -13.04
N ASP A 13 2.11 -16.04 -14.34
CA ASP A 13 3.15 -15.74 -15.32
C ASP A 13 3.32 -14.24 -15.55
N ILE A 14 2.20 -13.51 -15.57
CA ILE A 14 2.18 -12.08 -15.89
C ILE A 14 2.52 -11.21 -14.67
N TYR A 15 1.94 -11.47 -13.50
CA TYR A 15 2.07 -10.55 -12.37
C TYR A 15 3.32 -10.75 -11.54
N THR A 16 3.90 -9.63 -11.07
CA THR A 16 4.92 -9.68 -10.01
C THR A 16 4.42 -10.51 -8.81
N ARG A 17 5.36 -11.15 -8.10
CA ARG A 17 5.03 -12.08 -7.01
C ARG A 17 4.10 -11.46 -5.96
N THR A 18 4.32 -10.20 -5.60
CA THR A 18 3.50 -9.49 -4.60
C THR A 18 2.06 -9.32 -5.06
N ILE A 19 1.86 -8.91 -6.32
CA ILE A 19 0.52 -8.70 -6.87
C ILE A 19 -0.20 -10.01 -7.13
N PHE A 20 0.53 -11.03 -7.58
CA PHE A 20 -0.03 -12.38 -7.71
C PHE A 20 -0.60 -12.87 -6.37
N LEU A 21 0.10 -12.65 -5.25
CA LEU A 21 -0.41 -13.04 -3.93
C LEU A 21 -1.68 -12.28 -3.54
N GLU A 22 -1.81 -10.99 -3.87
CA GLU A 22 -3.06 -10.24 -3.62
C GLU A 22 -4.23 -10.77 -4.44
N VAL A 23 -3.98 -11.08 -5.72
CA VAL A 23 -4.99 -11.68 -6.60
C VAL A 23 -5.37 -13.09 -6.15
N GLN A 24 -4.40 -13.88 -5.70
CA GLN A 24 -4.63 -15.23 -5.19
C GLN A 24 -5.53 -15.22 -3.95
N LYS A 25 -5.45 -14.20 -3.09
CA LYS A 25 -6.42 -14.01 -2.00
C LYS A 25 -7.83 -13.84 -2.54
N GLU A 26 -8.04 -13.01 -3.57
CA GLU A 26 -9.35 -12.82 -4.18
C GLU A 26 -9.88 -14.10 -4.84
N LEU A 27 -9.03 -14.85 -5.55
CA LEU A 27 -9.39 -16.15 -6.13
C LEU A 27 -9.75 -17.18 -5.06
N ASN A 28 -8.98 -17.28 -3.98
CA ASN A 28 -9.25 -18.18 -2.86
C ASN A 28 -10.59 -17.91 -2.19
N LYS A 29 -11.02 -16.64 -2.13
CA LYS A 29 -12.35 -16.29 -1.62
C LYS A 29 -13.47 -16.88 -2.48
N VAL A 30 -13.31 -16.93 -3.81
CA VAL A 30 -14.30 -17.59 -4.68
C VAL A 30 -14.45 -19.06 -4.31
N VAL A 31 -13.33 -19.75 -4.13
CA VAL A 31 -13.31 -21.18 -3.74
C VAL A 31 -14.01 -21.43 -2.42
N TRP A 32 -13.59 -20.68 -1.40
CA TRP A 32 -13.96 -20.95 -0.02
C TRP A 32 -15.41 -20.54 0.27
N TYR A 33 -15.82 -19.38 -0.24
CA TYR A 33 -17.12 -18.81 0.10
C TYR A 33 -18.21 -19.21 -0.90
N CYS A 34 -17.91 -19.23 -2.21
CA CYS A 34 -18.93 -19.47 -3.22
C CYS A 34 -19.09 -20.94 -3.64
N THR A 35 -18.04 -21.76 -3.59
CA THR A 35 -18.12 -23.18 -4.01
C THR A 35 -18.54 -24.11 -2.87
N LEU A 36 -18.21 -23.80 -1.62
CA LEU A 36 -18.59 -24.59 -0.43
C LEU A 36 -19.90 -24.11 0.23
N LYS A 37 -20.62 -23.15 -0.39
CA LYS A 37 -21.88 -22.56 0.11
C LYS A 37 -21.81 -22.11 1.58
N LEU A 38 -20.77 -21.35 1.95
CA LEU A 38 -20.55 -20.99 3.35
C LEU A 38 -21.00 -19.59 3.75
N ASP A 39 -21.41 -18.69 2.85
CA ASP A 39 -21.88 -17.35 3.24
C ASP A 39 -23.21 -16.93 2.60
N GLU A 40 -24.01 -16.26 3.43
CA GLU A 40 -24.90 -15.16 3.06
C GLU A 40 -24.03 -14.08 2.39
N ASP A 41 -23.92 -14.10 1.05
CA ASP A 41 -23.36 -12.96 0.32
C ASP A 41 -24.16 -11.70 0.77
N ASN A 42 -23.49 -10.57 0.99
CA ASN A 42 -24.22 -9.31 1.05
C ASN A 42 -24.85 -9.14 -0.34
N ASP A 43 -26.12 -9.51 -0.49
CA ASP A 43 -26.88 -9.64 -1.74
C ASP A 43 -26.84 -8.37 -2.61
N ASP A 44 -26.33 -7.27 -2.05
CA ASP A 44 -26.14 -5.98 -2.69
C ASP A 44 -24.93 -5.89 -3.64
N ASP A 45 -23.96 -6.82 -3.57
CA ASP A 45 -22.77 -6.75 -4.42
C ASP A 45 -23.03 -7.22 -5.86
N LYS A 46 -23.50 -6.29 -6.69
CA LYS A 46 -23.85 -6.50 -8.09
C LYS A 46 -22.62 -6.45 -9.00
N VAL A 47 -22.53 -7.43 -9.90
CA VAL A 47 -21.59 -7.42 -11.03
C VAL A 47 -22.39 -7.17 -12.31
N VAL A 48 -22.00 -6.16 -13.07
CA VAL A 48 -22.54 -5.87 -14.40
C VAL A 48 -21.55 -6.39 -15.42
N HIS A 49 -22.02 -7.30 -16.27
CA HIS A 49 -21.29 -7.80 -17.44
C HIS A 49 -21.86 -7.13 -18.70
N SER A 50 -21.11 -6.19 -19.29
CA SER A 50 -21.44 -5.59 -20.59
C SER A 50 -20.94 -6.51 -21.70
N LEU A 51 -21.85 -7.13 -22.44
CA LEU A 51 -21.51 -7.98 -23.58
C LEU A 51 -20.97 -7.18 -24.79
N VAL A 52 -21.34 -5.90 -24.89
CA VAL A 52 -20.89 -5.02 -25.97
C VAL A 52 -19.41 -4.67 -25.81
N ASP A 53 -19.01 -4.35 -24.58
CA ASP A 53 -17.64 -3.94 -24.26
C ASP A 53 -16.81 -5.10 -23.68
N GLU A 54 -17.40 -6.29 -23.59
CA GLU A 54 -16.88 -7.48 -22.89
C GLU A 54 -16.35 -7.16 -21.49
N SER A 55 -16.98 -6.21 -20.80
CA SER A 55 -16.45 -5.62 -19.57
C SER A 55 -17.24 -6.03 -18.35
N TYR A 56 -16.53 -6.20 -17.25
CA TYR A 56 -17.04 -6.48 -15.92
C TYR A 56 -16.84 -5.24 -15.05
N ASP A 57 -17.91 -4.79 -14.43
CA ASP A 57 -17.88 -3.80 -13.36
C ASP A 57 -18.59 -4.35 -12.12
N CYS A 58 -18.10 -3.98 -10.93
CA CYS A 58 -18.66 -4.45 -9.67
C CYS A 58 -18.82 -3.29 -8.71
N SER A 59 -19.96 -3.24 -8.02
CA SER A 59 -20.30 -2.23 -7.00
C SER A 59 -19.26 -2.11 -5.88
N CYS A 60 -18.45 -3.15 -5.62
CA CYS A 60 -17.36 -3.06 -4.65
C CYS A 60 -16.20 -2.16 -5.11
N HIS A 61 -16.13 -1.78 -6.39
CA HIS A 61 -15.13 -0.92 -7.01
C HIS A 61 -13.67 -1.30 -6.68
N ASN A 62 -13.38 -2.58 -6.46
CA ASN A 62 -12.03 -3.04 -6.11
C ASN A 62 -11.01 -2.76 -7.22
N PHE A 63 -11.43 -2.89 -8.48
CA PHE A 63 -10.58 -2.56 -9.61
C PHE A 63 -10.26 -1.06 -9.66
N VAL A 64 -11.24 -0.19 -9.39
CA VAL A 64 -11.00 1.26 -9.33
C VAL A 64 -10.04 1.63 -8.20
N ARG A 65 -10.22 1.02 -7.01
CA ARG A 65 -9.41 1.32 -5.82
C ARG A 65 -8.00 0.75 -5.87
N ASN A 66 -7.87 -0.51 -6.27
CA ASN A 66 -6.63 -1.29 -6.15
C ASN A 66 -6.04 -1.66 -7.52
N GLY A 67 -6.81 -1.58 -8.60
CA GLY A 67 -6.40 -2.03 -9.93
C GLY A 67 -6.26 -3.54 -10.06
N ILE A 68 -6.97 -4.29 -9.20
CA ILE A 68 -7.09 -5.75 -9.27
C ILE A 68 -8.57 -6.13 -9.22
N LEU A 69 -8.96 -7.15 -9.98
CA LEU A 69 -10.32 -7.67 -9.97
C LEU A 69 -10.65 -8.25 -8.58
N CYS A 70 -11.91 -8.12 -8.16
CA CYS A 70 -12.39 -8.71 -6.91
C CYS A 70 -12.87 -10.15 -7.12
N ARG A 71 -13.06 -10.86 -6.01
CA ARG A 71 -13.72 -12.17 -5.99
C ARG A 71 -15.06 -12.20 -6.74
N HIS A 72 -15.86 -11.13 -6.68
CA HIS A 72 -17.18 -11.11 -7.33
C HIS A 72 -17.06 -11.19 -8.85
N VAL A 73 -16.15 -10.41 -9.44
CA VAL A 73 -15.87 -10.47 -10.87
C VAL A 73 -15.26 -11.82 -11.24
N PHE A 74 -14.31 -12.32 -10.44
CA PHE A 74 -13.72 -13.65 -10.69
C PHE A 74 -14.76 -14.78 -10.63
N LYS A 75 -15.74 -14.72 -9.71
CA LYS A 75 -16.86 -15.68 -9.62
C LYS A 75 -17.65 -15.69 -10.93
N VAL A 76 -18.03 -14.51 -11.44
CA VAL A 76 -18.76 -14.40 -12.72
C VAL A 76 -17.91 -14.92 -13.88
N MET A 77 -16.65 -14.49 -14.00
CA MET A 77 -15.76 -14.95 -15.08
C MET A 77 -15.57 -16.48 -15.10
N LEU A 78 -15.41 -17.10 -13.92
CA LEU A 78 -15.28 -18.55 -13.81
C LEU A 78 -16.60 -19.26 -14.16
N ASN A 79 -17.75 -18.71 -13.76
CA ASN A 79 -19.06 -19.24 -14.14
C ASN A 79 -19.32 -19.13 -15.65
N ASP A 80 -18.85 -18.04 -16.28
CA ASP A 80 -18.87 -17.84 -17.74
C ASP A 80 -17.87 -18.77 -18.47
N GLY A 81 -17.09 -19.56 -17.73
CA GLY A 81 -16.12 -20.50 -18.29
C GLY A 81 -14.86 -19.82 -18.88
N LEU A 82 -14.60 -18.55 -18.54
CA LEU A 82 -13.41 -17.85 -19.00
C LEU A 82 -12.15 -18.54 -18.46
N GLN A 83 -11.21 -18.75 -19.37
CA GLN A 83 -9.93 -19.40 -19.06
C GLN A 83 -8.80 -18.40 -18.85
N SER A 84 -9.04 -17.12 -19.14
CA SER A 84 -8.03 -16.06 -19.04
C SER A 84 -8.67 -14.73 -18.65
N VAL A 85 -7.89 -13.88 -17.97
CA VAL A 85 -8.28 -12.50 -17.69
C VAL A 85 -7.99 -11.64 -18.94
N PRO A 86 -8.97 -10.87 -19.44
CA PRO A 86 -8.76 -9.95 -20.55
C PRO A 86 -7.68 -8.92 -20.26
N GLU A 87 -6.89 -8.60 -21.28
CA GLU A 87 -5.69 -7.75 -21.18
C GLU A 87 -5.98 -6.36 -20.58
N LYS A 88 -7.19 -5.82 -20.80
CA LYS A 88 -7.64 -4.53 -20.26
C LYS A 88 -7.66 -4.46 -18.72
N TYR A 89 -7.75 -5.60 -18.05
CA TYR A 89 -7.71 -5.68 -16.58
C TYR A 89 -6.31 -5.92 -16.03
N ILE A 90 -5.31 -6.11 -16.89
CA ILE A 90 -3.93 -6.38 -16.52
C ILE A 90 -3.11 -5.09 -16.69
N LEU A 91 -3.09 -4.29 -15.63
CA LEU A 91 -2.45 -2.98 -15.64
C LEU A 91 -0.93 -3.09 -15.77
N PRO A 92 -0.26 -2.24 -16.58
CA PRO A 92 1.18 -2.30 -16.80
C PRO A 92 1.98 -2.39 -15.50
N ARG A 93 1.69 -1.52 -14.51
CA ARG A 93 2.39 -1.46 -13.21
C ARG A 93 2.47 -2.79 -12.44
N TRP A 94 1.61 -3.77 -12.78
CA TRP A 94 1.55 -5.08 -12.12
C TRP A 94 2.30 -6.18 -12.87
N ARG A 95 2.69 -5.95 -14.13
CA ARG A 95 3.41 -6.92 -14.95
C ARG A 95 4.84 -7.13 -14.48
N ARG A 96 5.33 -8.37 -14.60
CA ARG A 96 6.75 -8.70 -14.50
C ARG A 96 7.52 -8.04 -15.65
N GLY A 97 8.79 -7.72 -15.42
CA GLY A 97 9.70 -7.32 -16.50
C GLY A 97 9.57 -5.89 -17.02
N LEU A 98 8.78 -5.01 -16.39
CA LEU A 98 8.72 -3.58 -16.80
C LEU A 98 9.94 -2.73 -16.42
N VAL A 99 10.95 -3.34 -15.78
CA VAL A 99 12.29 -2.73 -15.72
C VAL A 99 13.12 -3.43 -16.79
N PRO A 100 13.40 -2.80 -17.94
CA PRO A 100 14.34 -3.37 -18.90
C PRO A 100 15.67 -3.65 -18.19
N VAL A 101 16.24 -4.84 -18.39
CA VAL A 101 17.53 -5.22 -17.80
C VAL A 101 18.63 -4.24 -18.23
N GLU A 102 18.52 -3.68 -19.43
CA GLU A 102 19.39 -2.60 -19.93
C GLU A 102 19.35 -1.35 -19.02
N THR A 103 18.19 -1.03 -18.45
CA THR A 103 18.06 0.05 -17.46
C THR A 103 18.67 -0.33 -16.11
N MET A 104 18.85 -1.62 -15.79
CA MET A 104 19.57 -2.05 -14.57
C MET A 104 21.09 -1.91 -14.70
N HIS A 105 21.66 -2.19 -15.88
CA HIS A 105 23.11 -2.04 -16.13
C HIS A 105 23.54 -0.57 -16.33
N ALA A 106 22.73 0.25 -16.98
CA ALA A 106 22.99 1.70 -17.06
C ALA A 106 22.89 2.41 -15.69
N ARG A 107 22.14 1.81 -14.76
CA ARG A 107 21.90 2.34 -13.43
C ARG A 107 23.04 2.07 -12.44
N ALA A 108 23.85 1.03 -12.54
CA ALA A 108 24.95 0.86 -11.58
C ALA A 108 25.98 2.01 -11.66
N SER A 109 26.26 2.49 -12.87
CA SER A 109 27.23 3.57 -13.13
C SER A 109 26.61 4.97 -13.00
N GLN A 110 25.32 5.16 -13.35
CA GLN A 110 24.64 6.44 -13.19
C GLN A 110 24.00 6.65 -11.81
N ILE A 111 23.58 5.61 -11.08
CA ILE A 111 23.06 5.74 -9.71
C ILE A 111 24.16 6.23 -8.76
N TRP A 112 25.42 5.81 -8.92
CA TRP A 112 26.49 6.29 -8.04
C TRP A 112 26.75 7.80 -8.21
N LEU A 113 26.61 8.33 -9.43
CA LEU A 113 26.75 9.77 -9.71
C LEU A 113 25.51 10.59 -9.29
N ILE A 114 24.31 10.00 -9.30
CA ILE A 114 23.05 10.65 -8.90
C ILE A 114 22.81 10.56 -7.38
N PHE A 115 23.29 9.50 -6.71
CA PHE A 115 23.19 9.29 -5.25
C PHE A 115 24.46 9.67 -4.48
N SER A 116 25.49 10.18 -5.15
CA SER A 116 26.54 10.92 -4.44
C SER A 116 25.85 12.07 -3.69
N PRO A 117 25.93 12.13 -2.35
CA PRO A 117 25.26 13.16 -1.59
C PRO A 117 25.70 14.51 -2.15
N PRO A 118 24.78 15.34 -2.66
CA PRO A 118 25.14 16.60 -3.28
C PRO A 118 25.94 17.42 -2.26
N SER A 119 27.19 17.73 -2.64
CA SER A 119 28.12 18.42 -1.76
C SER A 119 27.58 19.82 -1.50
N GLY A 120 27.28 20.14 -0.23
CA GLY A 120 26.70 21.42 0.16
C GLY A 120 25.20 21.42 0.49
N ILE A 121 24.48 20.30 0.32
CA ILE A 121 23.08 20.22 0.77
C ILE A 121 23.02 19.90 2.26
N ARG A 122 22.79 20.93 3.07
CA ARG A 122 22.41 20.78 4.49
C ARG A 122 20.93 20.43 4.59
N ASN A 123 20.60 19.17 4.90
CA ASN A 123 19.24 18.82 5.33
C ASN A 123 18.85 19.70 6.52
N LYS A 124 17.70 20.39 6.42
CA LYS A 124 17.17 21.36 7.40
C LYS A 124 16.83 20.77 8.80
N GLY A 125 17.21 19.52 9.05
CA GLY A 125 17.10 18.82 10.34
C GLY A 125 18.43 18.28 10.90
N ARG A 126 19.57 18.49 10.23
CA ARG A 126 20.92 18.14 10.73
C ARG A 126 21.70 19.40 11.17
N ALA A 127 21.01 20.40 11.70
CA ALA A 127 21.67 21.38 12.55
C ALA A 127 21.66 20.81 13.98
N PRO A 128 22.78 20.87 14.74
CA PRO A 128 22.73 20.66 16.17
C PRO A 128 21.68 21.64 16.75
N GLY A 129 20.55 21.12 17.22
CA GLY A 129 19.53 21.93 17.92
C GLY A 129 18.24 22.27 17.18
N LYS A 130 17.94 21.77 15.96
CA LYS A 130 16.63 22.02 15.31
C LYS A 130 15.91 20.72 14.92
N GLY A 131 15.30 20.12 15.92
CA GLY A 131 14.50 18.91 15.80
C GLY A 131 14.49 18.20 17.13
N LYS A 132 13.69 18.68 18.09
CA LYS A 132 13.57 17.98 19.37
C LYS A 132 12.98 16.60 19.06
N ARG A 133 13.77 15.55 19.31
CA ARG A 133 13.30 14.16 19.31
C ARG A 133 11.97 14.12 20.08
N ILE A 134 10.93 13.53 19.50
CA ILE A 134 9.66 13.34 20.21
C ILE A 134 9.95 12.42 21.40
N VAL A 135 9.83 12.95 22.62
CA VAL A 135 10.12 12.24 23.86
C VAL A 135 8.80 11.74 24.45
N ARG A 136 8.73 10.46 24.86
CA ARG A 136 7.56 9.89 25.55
C ARG A 136 7.16 10.75 26.76
N VAL A 137 5.86 10.87 27.03
CA VAL A 137 5.28 11.75 28.07
C VAL A 137 5.99 11.60 29.43
N ALA A 138 6.13 10.36 29.92
CA ALA A 138 6.81 10.08 31.19
C ALA A 138 8.26 10.61 31.25
N LYS A 139 9.00 10.51 30.14
CA LYS A 139 10.39 11.00 30.05
C LYS A 139 10.42 12.54 29.98
N ARG A 140 9.37 13.18 29.44
CA ARG A 140 9.21 14.65 29.45
C ARG A 140 8.93 15.17 30.85
N GLU A 141 8.03 14.52 31.60
CA GLU A 141 7.69 14.87 32.99
C GLU A 141 8.89 14.72 33.92
N ALA A 142 9.63 13.62 33.83
CA ALA A 142 10.85 13.41 34.60
C ALA A 142 11.92 14.49 34.32
N ASN A 143 12.04 14.93 33.06
CA ASN A 143 12.97 16.00 32.69
C ASN A 143 12.50 17.39 33.18
N LEU A 144 11.19 17.64 33.25
CA LEU A 144 10.62 18.86 33.85
C LEU A 144 10.85 18.91 35.36
N ALA A 145 10.69 17.77 36.05
CA ALA A 145 10.90 17.66 37.49
C ALA A 145 12.35 17.94 37.90
N LYS A 146 13.31 17.62 37.02
CA LYS A 146 14.76 17.85 37.21
C LYS A 146 15.23 19.28 36.90
N LYS A 147 14.39 20.13 36.30
CA LYS A 147 14.79 21.51 36.01
C LYS A 147 14.76 22.35 37.29
N PRO A 148 15.79 23.18 37.55
CA PRO A 148 15.76 24.12 38.66
C PRO A 148 14.61 25.11 38.48
N LYS A 149 13.97 25.49 39.59
CA LYS A 149 12.98 26.59 39.58
C LYS A 149 13.69 27.88 39.19
N ARG A 150 12.98 28.75 38.47
CA ARG A 150 13.50 30.06 38.06
C ARG A 150 12.57 31.15 38.59
N LYS A 151 13.14 32.29 38.96
CA LYS A 151 12.38 33.45 39.41
C LYS A 151 11.53 33.99 38.27
N CYS A 152 10.22 33.99 38.43
CA CYS A 152 9.32 34.52 37.42
C CYS A 152 9.35 36.05 37.42
N LYS A 153 9.42 36.66 36.23
CA LYS A 153 9.51 38.13 36.07
C LYS A 153 8.26 38.88 36.55
N PHE A 154 7.08 38.25 36.49
CA PHE A 154 5.81 38.89 36.86
C PHE A 154 5.47 38.74 38.34
N CYS A 155 5.65 37.56 38.92
CA CYS A 155 5.31 37.30 40.33
C CYS A 155 6.50 37.32 41.28
N ASN A 156 7.73 37.46 40.77
CA ASN A 156 9.00 37.55 41.52
C ASN A 156 9.28 36.36 42.47
N LYS A 157 8.61 35.22 42.26
CA LYS A 157 8.77 33.97 43.03
C LYS A 157 9.48 32.90 42.19
N ASP A 158 10.19 31.98 42.84
CA ASP A 158 10.80 30.82 42.17
C ASP A 158 9.76 29.77 41.84
N THR A 159 9.38 29.72 40.57
CA THR A 159 8.29 28.86 40.09
C THR A 159 8.72 28.02 38.88
N ARG A 160 7.84 27.12 38.45
CA ARG A 160 8.05 26.23 37.27
C ARG A 160 7.24 26.67 36.05
N HIS A 161 6.40 27.70 36.19
CA HIS A 161 5.61 28.24 35.08
C HIS A 161 6.46 29.22 34.26
N ASP A 162 6.14 29.37 32.98
CA ASP A 162 6.76 30.39 32.14
C ASP A 162 6.06 31.72 32.41
N SER A 163 6.79 32.82 32.33
CA SER A 163 6.27 34.20 32.35
C SER A 163 5.25 34.49 31.23
N ARG A 164 5.16 33.64 30.21
CA ARG A 164 4.21 33.76 29.09
C ARG A 164 2.86 33.06 29.32
N ASN A 165 2.66 32.40 30.47
CA ASN A 165 1.42 31.70 30.82
C ASN A 165 0.94 32.08 32.21
#